data_AF-A0A813BHD3-F1
#
_entry.id   AF-A0A813BHD3-F1
#
_cell.length_a   1.000
_cell.length_b   1.000
_cell.length_c   1.000
_cell.angle_alpha   90.00
_cell.angle_beta   90.00
_cell.angle_gamma   90.00
#
_symmetry.space_group_name_H-M   'P 1'
#
loop_
_entity.id
_entity.type
_entity.pdbx_description
1 polymer ?
#
loop_
_entity_poly.entity_id
_entity_poly.type
_entity_poly.pdbx_seq_one_letter_code
_entity_poly.pdbx_strand_id
1 'polypeptide(L)'
;EELELLQARQKVRELRGAPLASTDDGGGDPVEGGTWGEQTNREHLPGPAPRRARIRKVASNCNEVVDALNWMAGTHHDDLRGSPSPMQAQAMMRVEGLVRDQKPSGVVAKPEEALRSLLRGGTPYDWKPSNETLASYQADLVSIPDDVSGCPLLFDVLPHDDCRYLEEQSELMLAEFAGAEEGIEPYWDPALRYNKKMYNNLVQRLHKIGYFQYTTQPRMITDARLANLCFKAAPGVSLMTAESFGRFEVEFDEEIFASPEMISKLTAFIGLNDVKDCFHRLRVPLWLARYFAWEAVPAKTVGLENTYVDGKFVGPGYYTIAASLWFYMWDRYLSAISLSVDLCMLWPSIMEELRAFKGILFMLVQDWW
;
A
#
# COMPACT_ATOMS: atom_id res chain seq x y z
N GLU A 1 42.34 4.23 -6.38
CA GLU A 1 41.49 5.45 -6.26
C GLU A 1 41.45 6.34 -7.50
N GLU A 2 42.44 7.18 -7.84
CA GLU A 2 42.32 8.06 -9.04
C GLU A 2 42.19 7.29 -10.37
N LEU A 3 42.91 6.17 -10.49
CA LEU A 3 42.84 5.30 -11.66
C LEU A 3 41.47 4.62 -11.79
N GLU A 4 40.86 4.23 -10.67
CA GLU A 4 39.53 3.61 -10.62
C GLU A 4 38.44 4.65 -10.92
N LEU A 5 38.63 5.89 -10.47
CA LEU A 5 37.73 7.00 -10.79
C LEU A 5 37.76 7.34 -12.30
N LEU A 6 38.94 7.23 -12.93
CA LEU A 6 39.11 7.39 -14.37
C LEU A 6 38.43 6.26 -15.16
N GLN A 7 38.60 5.01 -14.73
CA GLN A 7 37.96 3.84 -15.35
C GLN A 7 36.43 3.89 -15.21
N ALA A 8 35.91 4.31 -14.05
CA ALA A 8 34.47 4.50 -13.86
C ALA A 8 33.90 5.60 -14.77
N ARG A 9 34.64 6.70 -14.99
CA ARG A 9 34.23 7.78 -15.91
C ARG A 9 34.25 7.34 -17.38
N GLN A 10 35.21 6.51 -17.78
CA GLN A 10 35.27 5.92 -19.12
C GLN A 10 34.08 4.98 -19.36
N LYS A 11 33.76 4.10 -18.40
CA LYS A 11 32.64 3.16 -18.50
C LYS A 11 31.28 3.88 -18.58
N VAL A 12 31.12 5.00 -17.86
CA VAL A 12 29.92 5.86 -17.97
C VAL A 12 29.84 6.59 -19.32
N ARG A 13 30.97 6.88 -19.97
CA ARG A 13 31.01 7.47 -21.31
C ARG A 13 30.61 6.46 -22.39
N GLU A 14 31.10 5.22 -22.28
CA GLU A 14 30.76 4.11 -23.19
C GLU A 14 29.27 3.75 -23.11
N LEU A 15 28.71 3.65 -21.90
CA LEU A 15 27.29 3.37 -21.69
C LEU A 15 26.35 4.48 -22.19
N ARG A 16 26.87 5.67 -22.50
CA ARG A 16 26.08 6.82 -22.97
C ARG A 16 26.13 7.04 -24.48
N GLY A 17 26.75 6.15 -25.25
CA GLY A 17 26.66 6.15 -26.70
C GLY A 17 27.11 7.46 -27.36
N ALA A 18 28.12 8.14 -26.81
CA ALA A 18 28.69 9.32 -27.47
C ALA A 18 29.49 8.86 -28.71
N PRO A 19 29.20 9.37 -29.92
CA PRO A 19 29.96 9.00 -31.11
C PRO A 19 31.41 9.46 -30.96
N LEU A 20 32.35 8.57 -31.25
CA LEU A 20 33.74 8.95 -31.52
C LEU A 20 33.74 9.83 -32.77
N ALA A 21 34.24 11.06 -32.64
CA ALA A 21 34.49 11.91 -33.80
C ALA A 21 35.56 11.25 -34.67
N SER A 22 35.16 10.67 -35.80
CA SER A 22 36.08 10.30 -36.87
C SER A 22 36.45 11.57 -37.63
N THR A 23 37.71 11.96 -37.54
CA THR A 23 38.35 12.78 -38.57
C THR A 23 38.48 11.91 -39.82
N ASP A 24 37.71 12.22 -40.86
CA ASP A 24 38.08 11.81 -42.21
C ASP A 24 37.69 12.88 -43.22
N ASP A 25 38.72 13.37 -43.89
CA ASP A 25 38.70 14.26 -45.05
C ASP A 25 38.31 13.44 -46.30
N GLY A 26 37.41 13.97 -47.12
CA GLY A 26 37.15 13.37 -48.43
C GLY A 26 36.01 14.05 -49.18
N GLY A 27 36.36 14.92 -50.12
CA GLY A 27 35.42 15.64 -50.98
C GLY A 27 34.67 14.74 -51.98
N GLY A 28 33.49 15.22 -52.37
CA GLY A 28 32.67 14.67 -53.45
C GLY A 28 31.52 15.62 -53.79
N ASP A 29 31.38 15.90 -55.08
CA ASP A 29 30.55 16.90 -55.78
C ASP A 29 29.01 16.81 -55.59
N PRO A 30 28.25 17.85 -56.00
CA PRO A 30 26.83 18.00 -55.67
C PRO A 30 25.93 17.24 -56.65
N VAL A 31 24.95 16.51 -56.11
CA VAL A 31 23.81 15.97 -56.87
C VAL A 31 22.54 16.66 -56.38
N GLU A 32 21.91 17.38 -57.28
CA GLU A 32 20.58 17.96 -57.14
C GLU A 32 19.50 16.87 -57.10
N GLY A 33 18.45 17.12 -56.29
CA GLY A 33 17.12 16.56 -56.50
C GLY A 33 16.65 15.60 -55.41
N GLY A 34 15.61 15.99 -54.67
CA GLY A 34 14.88 15.04 -53.81
C GLY A 34 14.12 15.66 -52.65
N THR A 35 13.07 16.41 -52.95
CA THR A 35 12.03 16.84 -52.03
C THR A 35 11.30 15.63 -51.43
N TRP A 36 11.53 15.32 -50.15
CA TRP A 36 10.56 14.65 -49.28
C TRP A 36 10.68 15.23 -47.87
N GLY A 37 9.63 15.93 -47.45
CA GLY A 37 9.53 16.56 -46.13
C GLY A 37 9.39 15.52 -45.04
N GLU A 38 10.51 15.08 -44.47
CA GLU A 38 10.55 14.30 -43.26
C GLU A 38 10.74 15.29 -42.09
N GLN A 39 9.62 15.74 -41.53
CA GLN A 39 9.60 16.46 -40.25
C GLN A 39 10.05 15.49 -39.14
N THR A 40 11.37 15.35 -39.02
CA THR A 40 11.98 14.74 -37.85
C THR A 40 11.65 15.63 -36.66
N ASN A 41 10.74 15.12 -35.83
CA ASN A 41 10.41 15.67 -34.52
C ASN A 41 11.67 15.54 -33.64
N ARG A 42 12.62 16.47 -33.81
CA ARG A 42 13.75 16.66 -32.89
C ARG A 42 13.14 17.18 -31.60
N GLU A 43 12.72 16.23 -30.77
CA GLU A 43 12.33 16.46 -29.39
C GLU A 43 13.37 17.40 -28.77
N HIS A 44 12.89 18.58 -28.38
CA HIS A 44 13.64 19.56 -27.62
C HIS A 44 14.09 18.87 -26.32
N LEU A 45 15.29 18.29 -26.32
CA LEU A 45 15.95 17.89 -25.09
C LEU A 45 16.00 19.15 -24.21
N PRO A 46 15.38 19.15 -23.03
CA PRO A 46 15.36 20.32 -22.19
C PRO A 46 16.80 20.73 -21.93
N GLY A 47 17.13 21.99 -22.25
CA GLY A 47 18.49 22.51 -22.07
C GLY A 47 18.98 22.33 -20.62
N PRO A 48 20.24 22.60 -20.30
CA PRO A 48 20.79 22.37 -18.96
C PRO A 48 20.13 23.18 -17.82
N ALA A 49 19.28 24.16 -18.14
CA ALA A 49 18.66 25.07 -17.18
C ALA A 49 17.60 24.44 -16.24
N PRO A 50 16.61 23.65 -16.71
CA PRO A 50 15.57 23.06 -15.86
C PRO A 50 16.14 22.02 -14.89
N ARG A 51 17.20 21.30 -15.30
CA ARG A 51 17.88 20.33 -14.43
C ARG A 51 18.56 21.02 -13.25
N ARG A 52 19.28 22.12 -13.49
CA ARG A 52 19.92 22.91 -12.42
C ARG A 52 18.89 23.52 -11.47
N ALA A 53 17.77 24.01 -12.00
CA ALA A 53 16.67 24.53 -11.19
C ALA A 53 16.06 23.45 -10.28
N ARG A 54 15.83 22.23 -10.80
CA ARG A 54 15.34 21.10 -9.99
C ARG A 54 16.32 20.72 -8.88
N ILE A 55 17.61 20.62 -9.18
CA ILE A 55 18.64 20.29 -8.17
C ILE A 55 18.68 21.36 -7.07
N ARG A 56 18.64 22.65 -7.43
CA ARG A 56 18.59 23.75 -6.45
C ARG A 56 17.34 23.68 -5.57
N LYS A 57 16.19 23.35 -6.15
CA LYS A 57 14.94 23.21 -5.41
C LYS A 57 15.01 22.08 -4.39
N VAL A 58 15.53 20.91 -4.78
CA VAL A 58 15.74 19.77 -3.87
C VAL A 58 16.66 20.17 -2.71
N ALA A 59 17.79 20.83 -3.00
CA ALA A 59 18.70 21.30 -1.95
C ALA A 59 18.04 22.32 -1.00
N SER A 60 17.24 23.25 -1.54
CA SER A 60 16.47 24.22 -0.74
C SER A 60 15.51 23.51 0.22
N ASN A 61 14.72 22.57 -0.29
CA ASN A 61 13.77 21.81 0.50
C ASN A 61 14.48 20.97 1.59
N CYS A 62 15.62 20.35 1.28
CA CYS A 62 16.43 19.65 2.29
C CYS A 62 16.87 20.59 3.41
N ASN A 63 17.37 21.78 3.07
CA ASN A 63 17.81 22.76 4.05
C ASN A 63 16.65 23.23 4.93
N GLU A 64 15.48 23.49 4.37
CA GLU A 64 14.27 23.86 5.14
C GLU A 64 13.87 22.78 6.15
N VAL A 65 13.92 21.50 5.77
CA VAL A 65 13.63 20.39 6.69
C VAL A 65 14.67 20.32 7.80
N VAL A 66 15.95 20.51 7.47
CA VAL A 66 17.05 20.48 8.44
C VAL A 66 16.97 21.65 9.40
N ASP A 67 16.65 22.84 8.91
CA ASP A 67 16.43 24.03 9.74
C ASP A 67 15.26 23.82 10.70
N ALA A 68 14.16 23.22 10.24
CA ALA A 68 13.03 22.86 11.10
C ALA A 68 13.41 21.82 12.18
N LEU A 69 14.19 20.79 11.82
CA LEU A 69 14.68 19.78 12.77
C LEU A 69 15.62 20.40 13.81
N ASN A 70 16.54 21.27 13.39
CA ASN A 70 17.46 21.98 14.28
C ASN A 70 16.69 22.90 15.23
N TRP A 71 15.68 23.61 14.72
CA TRP A 71 14.80 24.45 15.53
C TRP A 71 14.04 23.62 16.59
N MET A 72 13.47 22.48 16.21
CA MET A 72 12.78 21.58 17.17
C MET A 72 13.73 21.00 18.22
N ALA A 73 15.00 20.76 17.86
CA ALA A 73 16.03 20.32 18.80
C ALA A 73 16.57 21.45 19.69
N GLY A 74 16.10 22.69 19.52
CA GLY A 74 16.62 23.87 20.24
C GLY A 74 18.04 24.25 19.84
N THR A 75 18.52 23.82 18.67
CA THR A 75 19.86 24.14 18.16
C THR A 75 19.86 25.50 17.47
N HIS A 76 20.73 26.41 17.90
CA HIS A 76 20.86 27.72 17.26
C HIS A 76 21.84 27.66 16.08
N HIS A 77 21.65 28.52 15.07
CA HIS A 77 22.55 28.55 13.91
C HIS A 77 24.02 28.83 14.28
N ASP A 78 24.27 29.53 15.37
CA ASP A 78 25.61 29.83 15.87
C ASP A 78 26.35 28.60 16.41
N ASP A 79 25.60 27.57 16.82
CA ASP A 79 26.13 26.31 17.38
C ASP A 79 26.55 25.32 16.28
N LEU A 80 26.20 25.56 15.02
CA LEU A 80 26.45 24.64 13.89
C LEU A 80 27.90 24.66 13.36
N ARG A 81 28.88 24.96 14.21
CA ARG A 81 30.29 25.03 13.82
C ARG A 81 30.93 23.64 13.86
N GLY A 82 31.02 22.99 12.71
CA GLY A 82 31.77 21.74 12.58
C GLY A 82 31.40 20.93 11.34
N SER A 83 32.16 19.88 11.07
CA SER A 83 31.75 18.85 10.12
C SER A 83 30.62 18.01 10.73
N PRO A 84 29.58 17.63 9.94
CA PRO A 84 28.50 16.80 10.45
C PRO A 84 29.06 15.46 10.97
N SER A 85 28.55 15.02 12.12
CA SER A 85 28.87 13.70 12.66
C SER A 85 28.38 12.59 11.71
N PRO A 86 28.92 11.36 11.80
CA PRO A 86 28.44 10.25 10.97
C PRO A 86 26.93 10.00 11.06
N MET A 87 26.35 10.18 12.27
CA MET A 87 24.92 10.05 12.49
C MET A 87 24.13 11.20 11.83
N GLN A 88 24.63 12.43 11.90
CA GLN A 88 24.03 13.57 11.19
C GLN A 88 24.09 13.36 9.67
N ALA A 89 25.20 12.87 9.13
CA ALA A 89 25.31 12.55 7.71
C ALA A 89 24.29 11.47 7.28
N GLN A 90 24.06 10.45 8.11
CA GLN A 90 23.02 9.44 7.84
C GLN A 90 21.60 10.03 7.88
N ALA A 91 21.31 10.91 8.85
CA ALA A 91 20.04 11.61 8.91
C ALA A 91 19.83 12.50 7.68
N MET A 92 20.86 13.22 7.24
CA MET A 92 20.85 14.05 6.03
C MET A 92 20.55 13.21 4.78
N MET A 93 21.16 12.02 4.64
CA MET A 93 20.86 11.12 3.52
C MET A 93 19.40 10.67 3.52
N ARG A 94 18.81 10.41 4.70
CA ARG A 94 17.38 10.06 4.81
C ARG A 94 16.49 11.25 4.44
N VAL A 95 16.78 12.44 4.94
CA VAL A 95 16.06 13.68 4.58
C VAL A 95 16.13 13.91 3.07
N GLU A 96 17.31 13.77 2.47
CA GLU A 96 17.46 13.93 1.02
C GLU A 96 16.68 12.90 0.22
N GLY A 97 16.67 11.64 0.65
CA GLY A 97 15.81 10.60 0.06
C GLY A 97 14.33 10.99 0.11
N LEU A 98 13.84 11.35 1.30
CA LEU A 98 12.45 11.76 1.51
C LEU A 98 12.06 13.00 0.70
N VAL A 99 12.93 14.00 0.60
CA VAL A 99 12.67 15.23 -0.20
C VAL A 99 12.67 14.94 -1.70
N ARG A 100 13.50 14.00 -2.17
CA ARG A 100 13.51 13.58 -3.58
C ARG A 100 12.27 12.76 -3.94
N ASP A 101 11.78 11.97 -2.99
CA ASP A 101 10.59 11.15 -3.13
C ASP A 101 9.30 11.96 -2.97
N GLN A 102 9.35 13.08 -2.23
CA GLN A 102 8.24 14.03 -2.14
C GLN A 102 7.96 14.68 -3.51
N LYS A 103 6.66 14.81 -3.83
CA LYS A 103 6.21 15.71 -4.90
C LYS A 103 6.68 17.14 -4.60
N PRO A 104 6.83 18.01 -5.62
CA PRO A 104 6.99 19.44 -5.36
C PRO A 104 5.88 19.87 -4.40
N SER A 105 6.28 20.33 -3.22
CA SER A 105 5.37 20.78 -2.17
C SER A 105 4.36 21.71 -2.82
N GLY A 106 3.07 21.45 -2.58
CA GLY A 106 2.04 22.44 -2.85
C GLY A 106 2.36 23.74 -2.10
N VAL A 107 1.58 24.80 -2.33
CA VAL A 107 1.73 26.06 -1.59
C VAL A 107 1.87 25.74 -0.09
N VAL A 108 3.04 26.08 0.48
CA VAL A 108 3.38 25.76 1.87
C VAL A 108 2.29 26.36 2.76
N ALA A 109 1.61 25.50 3.52
CA ALA A 109 0.59 25.92 4.47
C ALA A 109 1.20 26.96 5.41
N LYS A 110 0.41 27.97 5.82
CA LYS A 110 0.90 28.98 6.75
C LYS A 110 1.42 28.29 8.03
N PRO A 111 2.44 28.83 8.73
CA PRO A 111 3.01 28.20 9.93
C PRO A 111 1.95 27.78 10.96
N GLU A 112 0.86 28.55 11.10
CA GLU A 112 -0.24 28.24 12.01
C GLU A 112 -1.10 27.04 11.54
N GLU A 113 -1.19 26.80 10.24
CA GLU A 113 -1.91 25.66 9.65
C GLU A 113 -1.08 24.38 9.74
N ALA A 114 0.23 24.48 9.50
CA ALA A 114 1.17 23.40 9.76
C ALA A 114 1.18 23.01 11.25
N LEU A 115 1.22 24.01 12.15
CA LEU A 115 1.16 23.79 13.60
C LEU A 115 -0.20 23.23 14.03
N ARG A 116 -1.33 23.69 13.47
CA ARG A 116 -2.65 23.09 13.73
C ARG A 116 -2.75 21.66 13.23
N SER A 117 -2.12 21.32 12.11
CA SER A 117 -2.07 19.94 11.63
C SER A 117 -1.25 19.06 12.58
N LEU A 118 -0.14 19.57 13.11
CA LEU A 118 0.77 18.85 14.01
C LEU A 118 0.22 18.72 15.44
N LEU A 119 -0.49 19.73 15.94
CA LEU A 119 -1.05 19.77 17.30
C LEU A 119 -2.44 19.15 17.42
N ARG A 120 -3.15 18.94 16.31
CA ARG A 120 -4.28 18.00 16.28
C ARG A 120 -3.67 16.60 16.29
N GLY A 121 -3.16 16.19 17.46
CA GLY A 121 -2.73 14.80 17.66
C GLY A 121 -3.88 13.92 17.17
N GLY A 122 -3.67 13.28 16.02
CA GLY A 122 -4.72 12.57 15.33
C GLY A 122 -5.27 11.53 16.29
N THR A 123 -6.56 11.61 16.60
CA THR A 123 -7.25 10.35 16.86
C THR A 123 -7.11 9.56 15.56
N PRO A 124 -6.93 8.22 15.57
CA PRO A 124 -6.84 7.41 14.35
C PRO A 124 -8.03 7.56 13.39
N TYR A 125 -9.05 8.32 13.80
CA TYR A 125 -10.33 8.51 13.17
C TYR A 125 -10.65 9.97 12.83
N ASP A 126 -9.74 10.94 13.06
CA ASP A 126 -9.98 12.33 12.65
C ASP A 126 -9.80 12.47 11.13
N TRP A 127 -10.91 12.40 10.41
CA TRP A 127 -11.04 12.29 8.95
C TRP A 127 -10.48 13.43 8.09
N LYS A 128 -9.83 14.44 8.68
CA LYS A 128 -9.06 15.41 7.88
C LYS A 128 -7.66 14.85 7.72
N PRO A 129 -7.23 14.46 6.50
CA PRO A 129 -5.90 13.93 6.29
C PRO A 129 -4.90 15.03 6.62
N SER A 130 -4.39 15.05 7.85
CA SER A 130 -3.04 15.52 8.08
C SER A 130 -2.18 14.69 7.12
N ASN A 131 -1.26 15.32 6.39
CA ASN A 131 -0.30 14.63 5.51
C ASN A 131 0.71 13.81 6.34
N GLU A 132 0.28 13.25 7.46
CA GLU A 132 1.05 12.45 8.39
C GLU A 132 1.32 11.09 7.74
N THR A 133 2.44 11.06 7.01
CA THR A 133 3.30 9.89 6.82
C THR A 133 2.64 8.64 6.26
N LEU A 134 1.79 8.78 5.23
CA LEU A 134 1.61 7.66 4.30
C LEU A 134 2.97 7.37 3.67
N ALA A 135 3.57 6.22 4.04
CA ALA A 135 4.80 5.76 3.44
C ALA A 135 4.61 5.64 1.93
N SER A 136 5.58 6.14 1.16
CA SER A 136 5.56 5.96 -0.28
C SER A 136 5.56 4.48 -0.63
N TYR A 137 4.87 4.12 -1.71
CA TYR A 137 4.83 2.76 -2.20
C TYR A 137 6.25 2.22 -2.43
N GLN A 138 6.58 1.16 -1.71
CA GLN A 138 7.78 0.36 -1.89
C GLN A 138 7.36 -1.08 -2.08
N ALA A 139 7.66 -1.65 -3.26
CA ALA A 139 7.19 -2.97 -3.65
C ALA A 139 7.53 -4.06 -2.61
N ASP A 140 8.72 -3.97 -2.00
CA ASP A 140 9.23 -4.95 -1.05
C ASP A 140 8.60 -4.82 0.35
N LEU A 141 7.98 -3.67 0.66
CA LEU A 141 7.31 -3.42 1.95
C LEU A 141 5.81 -3.71 1.91
N VAL A 142 5.24 -3.99 0.73
CA VAL A 142 3.82 -4.36 0.65
C VAL A 142 3.67 -5.80 1.13
N SER A 143 3.03 -5.95 2.29
CA SER A 143 2.61 -7.24 2.83
C SER A 143 1.52 -7.81 1.93
N ILE A 144 1.82 -8.92 1.26
CA ILE A 144 0.90 -9.63 0.38
C ILE A 144 1.21 -11.12 0.54
N PRO A 145 0.20 -12.00 0.68
CA PRO A 145 0.43 -13.45 0.69
C PRO A 145 1.06 -13.94 -0.61
N ASP A 146 1.75 -15.08 -0.53
CA ASP A 146 2.43 -15.69 -1.68
C ASP A 146 1.45 -16.23 -2.73
N ASP A 147 0.29 -16.74 -2.30
CA ASP A 147 -0.79 -17.25 -3.15
C ASP A 147 -2.13 -17.18 -2.41
N VAL A 148 -3.19 -16.81 -3.13
CA VAL A 148 -4.58 -16.77 -2.66
C VAL A 148 -5.53 -17.55 -3.57
N SER A 149 -5.01 -18.27 -4.56
CA SER A 149 -5.83 -18.98 -5.55
C SER A 149 -6.73 -20.07 -4.93
N GLY A 150 -6.26 -20.72 -3.87
CA GLY A 150 -6.98 -21.77 -3.13
C GLY A 150 -7.77 -21.28 -1.90
N CYS A 151 -7.84 -19.97 -1.67
CA CYS A 151 -8.54 -19.41 -0.52
C CYS A 151 -10.06 -19.63 -0.61
N PRO A 152 -10.73 -19.91 0.53
CA PRO A 152 -12.17 -20.14 0.55
C PRO A 152 -12.94 -18.88 0.17
N LEU A 153 -14.15 -19.06 -0.37
CA LEU A 153 -15.08 -17.94 -0.52
C LEU A 153 -15.59 -17.56 0.86
N LEU A 154 -15.82 -16.27 1.07
CA LEU A 154 -16.35 -15.76 2.32
C LEU A 154 -17.70 -16.41 2.67
N PHE A 155 -18.51 -16.72 1.66
CA PHE A 155 -19.78 -17.46 1.81
C PHE A 155 -19.60 -18.86 2.42
N ASP A 156 -18.47 -19.53 2.15
CA ASP A 156 -18.21 -20.88 2.64
C ASP A 156 -17.75 -20.88 4.11
N VAL A 157 -17.28 -19.73 4.60
CA VAL A 157 -16.73 -19.58 5.96
C VAL A 157 -17.73 -18.92 6.90
N LEU A 158 -18.65 -18.10 6.41
CA LEU A 158 -19.64 -17.44 7.27
C LEU A 158 -20.75 -18.40 7.72
N PRO A 159 -21.32 -18.20 8.92
CA PRO A 159 -22.58 -18.80 9.31
C PRO A 159 -23.68 -18.48 8.30
N HIS A 160 -24.58 -19.45 8.07
CA HIS A 160 -25.65 -19.33 7.09
C HIS A 160 -26.53 -18.08 7.28
N ASP A 161 -26.76 -17.65 8.52
CA ASP A 161 -27.57 -16.47 8.83
C ASP A 161 -26.89 -15.15 8.42
N ASP A 162 -25.55 -15.13 8.34
CA ASP A 162 -24.78 -13.96 7.91
C ASP A 162 -24.51 -13.96 6.40
N CYS A 163 -24.65 -15.10 5.73
CA CYS A 163 -24.52 -15.18 4.27
C CYS A 163 -25.52 -14.27 3.53
N ARG A 164 -26.66 -13.92 4.14
CA ARG A 164 -27.64 -12.96 3.60
C ARG A 164 -27.06 -11.57 3.31
N TYR A 165 -25.99 -11.18 4.01
CA TYR A 165 -25.30 -9.92 3.73
C TYR A 165 -24.56 -10.00 2.39
N LEU A 166 -24.08 -11.18 1.98
CA LEU A 166 -23.33 -11.39 0.75
C LEU A 166 -24.19 -11.69 -0.48
N GLU A 167 -25.50 -11.81 -0.32
CA GLU A 167 -26.44 -11.95 -1.44
C GLU A 167 -26.37 -10.74 -2.37
N GLU A 168 -26.50 -10.97 -3.69
CA GLU A 168 -26.33 -9.93 -4.69
C GLU A 168 -27.30 -8.77 -4.44
N GLN A 169 -26.74 -7.55 -4.35
CA GLN A 169 -27.49 -6.32 -4.07
C GLN A 169 -28.23 -6.33 -2.73
N SER A 170 -27.74 -7.08 -1.73
CA SER A 170 -28.32 -7.08 -0.40
C SER A 170 -28.49 -5.65 0.13
N GLU A 171 -29.75 -5.22 0.25
CA GLU A 171 -30.14 -3.93 0.83
C GLU A 171 -29.64 -3.79 2.27
N LEU A 172 -29.20 -4.89 2.90
CA LEU A 172 -28.64 -4.90 4.24
C LEU A 172 -27.23 -4.30 4.30
N MET A 173 -26.43 -4.43 3.23
CA MET A 173 -25.07 -3.87 3.17
C MET A 173 -25.01 -2.53 2.47
N LEU A 174 -25.76 -2.35 1.37
CA LEU A 174 -25.66 -1.14 0.55
C LEU A 174 -26.45 0.02 1.17
N ALA A 175 -25.81 1.19 1.28
CA ALA A 175 -26.49 2.42 1.61
C ALA A 175 -27.27 2.92 0.38
N GLU A 176 -28.39 3.62 0.61
CA GLU A 176 -29.01 4.40 -0.45
C GLU A 176 -27.98 5.44 -0.91
N PHE A 177 -27.56 5.36 -2.17
CA PHE A 177 -26.51 6.20 -2.70
C PHE A 177 -27.01 7.65 -2.75
N ALA A 178 -26.70 8.42 -1.71
CA ALA A 178 -27.10 9.82 -1.56
C ALA A 178 -26.23 10.77 -2.41
N GLY A 179 -25.98 10.41 -3.68
CA GLY A 179 -25.03 11.10 -4.54
C GLY A 179 -23.59 10.97 -4.05
N ALA A 180 -22.63 10.92 -4.97
CA ALA A 180 -21.24 11.11 -4.57
C ALA A 180 -21.13 12.53 -4.02
N GLU A 181 -20.71 12.70 -2.77
CA GLU A 181 -20.31 14.01 -2.29
C GLU A 181 -19.21 14.52 -3.22
N GLU A 182 -19.52 15.54 -4.01
CA GLU A 182 -18.57 16.21 -4.89
C GLU A 182 -17.45 16.78 -4.01
N GLY A 183 -16.27 16.17 -4.03
CA GLY A 183 -15.08 16.72 -3.38
C GLY A 183 -14.07 15.73 -2.81
N ILE A 184 -14.40 14.45 -2.65
CA ILE A 184 -13.43 13.46 -2.17
C ILE A 184 -12.65 12.91 -3.36
N GLU A 185 -11.45 13.45 -3.61
CA GLU A 185 -10.50 12.83 -4.54
C GLU A 185 -9.87 11.59 -3.87
N PRO A 186 -10.01 10.38 -4.45
CA PRO A 186 -9.35 9.18 -3.95
C PRO A 186 -7.86 9.40 -3.79
N TYR A 187 -7.32 9.02 -2.64
CA TYR A 187 -5.88 9.00 -2.48
C TYR A 187 -5.27 7.95 -3.42
N TRP A 188 -4.21 8.37 -4.10
CA TRP A 188 -3.38 7.51 -4.92
C TRP A 188 -1.93 7.77 -4.57
N ASP A 189 -1.20 6.68 -4.33
CA ASP A 189 0.23 6.78 -4.13
C ASP A 189 0.88 7.48 -5.35
N PRO A 190 1.66 8.55 -5.12
CA PRO A 190 2.34 9.30 -6.17
C PRO A 190 3.17 8.46 -7.13
N ALA A 191 3.90 7.48 -6.60
CA ALA A 191 4.76 6.60 -7.38
C ALA A 191 3.90 5.71 -8.29
N LEU A 192 2.79 5.17 -7.80
CA LEU A 192 1.89 4.37 -8.62
C LEU A 192 1.14 5.22 -9.67
N ARG A 193 0.64 6.40 -9.29
CA ARG A 193 -0.15 7.29 -10.18
C ARG A 193 0.64 7.75 -11.40
N TYR A 194 1.90 8.14 -11.20
CA TYR A 194 2.72 8.71 -12.28
C TYR A 194 3.68 7.70 -12.93
N ASN A 195 3.99 6.59 -12.27
CA ASN A 195 4.82 5.53 -12.83
C ASN A 195 3.98 4.32 -13.23
N LYS A 196 3.40 4.38 -14.43
CA LYS A 196 2.59 3.29 -15.00
C LYS A 196 3.32 1.95 -15.05
N LYS A 197 4.64 1.95 -15.20
CA LYS A 197 5.43 0.71 -15.15
C LYS A 197 5.39 0.09 -13.76
N MET A 198 5.59 0.88 -12.70
CA MET A 198 5.49 0.38 -11.32
C MET A 198 4.08 -0.10 -11.00
N TYR A 199 3.06 0.66 -11.42
CA TYR A 199 1.67 0.25 -11.27
C TYR A 199 1.37 -1.08 -11.96
N ASN A 200 1.78 -1.24 -13.23
CA ASN A 200 1.59 -2.48 -13.96
C ASN A 200 2.33 -3.65 -13.32
N ASN A 201 3.54 -3.44 -12.78
CA ASN A 201 4.28 -4.47 -12.07
C ASN A 201 3.55 -4.92 -10.79
N LEU A 202 3.00 -3.97 -10.02
CA LEU A 202 2.17 -4.29 -8.85
C LEU A 202 0.94 -5.10 -9.26
N VAL A 203 0.24 -4.67 -10.31
CA VAL A 203 -0.96 -5.37 -10.79
C VAL A 203 -0.63 -6.77 -11.30
N GLN A 204 0.49 -6.96 -12.01
CA GLN A 204 0.97 -8.27 -12.42
C GLN A 204 1.31 -9.16 -11.23
N ARG A 205 1.95 -8.61 -10.20
CA ARG A 205 2.26 -9.36 -8.97
C ARG A 205 0.99 -9.83 -8.28
N LEU A 206 0.01 -8.95 -8.09
CA LEU A 206 -1.29 -9.26 -7.49
C LEU A 206 -2.12 -10.23 -8.34
N HIS A 207 -2.07 -10.10 -9.67
CA HIS A 207 -2.69 -11.05 -10.58
C HIS A 207 -2.11 -12.46 -10.43
N LYS A 208 -0.78 -12.58 -10.40
CA LYS A 208 -0.06 -13.85 -10.35
C LYS A 208 -0.43 -14.69 -9.12
N ILE A 209 -0.69 -14.05 -7.99
CA ILE A 209 -1.08 -14.71 -6.74
C ILE A 209 -2.59 -15.00 -6.67
N GLY A 210 -3.37 -14.64 -7.69
CA GLY A 210 -4.83 -14.84 -7.71
C GLY A 210 -5.63 -13.76 -6.96
N TYR A 211 -5.02 -12.61 -6.64
CA TYR A 211 -5.66 -11.57 -5.81
C TYR A 211 -6.75 -10.78 -6.54
N PHE A 212 -6.72 -10.74 -7.88
CA PHE A 212 -7.67 -9.96 -8.65
C PHE A 212 -8.71 -10.82 -9.34
N GLN A 213 -9.95 -10.35 -9.28
CA GLN A 213 -10.98 -10.74 -10.21
C GLN A 213 -11.17 -9.59 -11.21
N TYR A 214 -11.41 -9.90 -12.48
CA TYR A 214 -11.51 -8.88 -13.50
C TYR A 214 -12.96 -8.61 -13.87
N THR A 215 -13.27 -7.33 -14.07
CA THR A 215 -14.58 -6.89 -14.54
C THR A 215 -14.45 -5.89 -15.68
N THR A 216 -15.48 -5.83 -16.53
CA THR A 216 -15.65 -4.79 -17.56
C THR A 216 -16.48 -3.60 -17.09
N GLN A 217 -16.99 -3.65 -15.85
CA GLN A 217 -17.84 -2.61 -15.28
C GLN A 217 -17.05 -1.80 -14.25
N PRO A 218 -16.58 -0.59 -14.59
CA PRO A 218 -15.86 0.27 -13.63
C PRO A 218 -16.76 0.72 -12.49
N ARG A 219 -16.31 0.48 -11.25
CA ARG A 219 -16.60 1.37 -10.11
C ARG A 219 -15.27 1.65 -9.41
N MET A 220 -14.55 2.65 -9.92
CA MET A 220 -13.17 2.91 -9.53
C MET A 220 -13.10 3.46 -8.11
N ILE A 221 -12.57 2.66 -7.18
CA ILE A 221 -12.31 3.09 -5.81
C ILE A 221 -11.11 2.29 -5.25
N THR A 222 -9.90 2.83 -5.42
CA THR A 222 -8.70 2.33 -4.71
C THR A 222 -8.60 2.84 -3.28
N ASP A 223 -9.28 3.96 -3.02
CA ASP A 223 -9.41 4.56 -1.71
C ASP A 223 -10.75 4.16 -1.13
N ALA A 224 -10.72 3.20 -0.20
CA ALA A 224 -11.93 2.63 0.37
C ALA A 224 -12.89 3.67 0.97
N ARG A 225 -12.48 4.92 1.23
CA ARG A 225 -13.37 5.98 1.73
C ARG A 225 -14.61 6.18 0.85
N LEU A 226 -14.45 6.29 -0.48
CA LEU A 226 -15.61 6.43 -1.37
C LEU A 226 -16.45 5.16 -1.43
N ALA A 227 -15.81 4.00 -1.33
CA ALA A 227 -16.51 2.71 -1.40
C ALA A 227 -17.35 2.56 -0.16
N ASN A 228 -16.77 2.85 1.01
CA ASN A 228 -17.40 2.83 2.32
C ASN A 228 -18.67 3.70 2.38
N LEU A 229 -18.73 4.82 1.65
CA LEU A 229 -19.97 5.63 1.55
C LEU A 229 -21.11 4.89 0.83
N CYS A 230 -20.80 3.92 -0.02
CA CYS A 230 -21.80 3.06 -0.66
C CYS A 230 -22.39 2.01 0.30
N PHE A 231 -21.90 1.92 1.54
CA PHE A 231 -22.28 0.87 2.47
C PHE A 231 -22.83 1.42 3.77
N LYS A 232 -23.81 0.69 4.32
CA LYS A 232 -24.33 0.93 5.66
C LYS A 232 -23.23 0.66 6.68
N ALA A 233 -23.33 1.30 7.84
CA ALA A 233 -22.51 0.95 8.98
C ALA A 233 -22.69 -0.56 9.27
N ALA A 234 -21.57 -1.27 9.41
CA ALA A 234 -21.61 -2.67 9.77
C ALA A 234 -22.30 -2.82 11.15
N PRO A 235 -23.01 -3.93 11.40
CA PRO A 235 -23.57 -4.16 12.72
C PRO A 235 -22.48 -4.14 13.80
N GLY A 236 -22.82 -3.60 14.97
CA GLY A 236 -21.88 -3.51 16.07
C GLY A 236 -21.45 -4.89 16.53
N VAL A 237 -20.14 -5.13 16.57
CA VAL A 237 -19.56 -6.31 17.20
C VAL A 237 -19.07 -5.96 18.58
N SER A 238 -19.37 -6.81 19.56
CA SER A 238 -18.69 -6.81 20.85
C SER A 238 -17.31 -7.46 20.70
N LEU A 239 -16.34 -6.71 20.18
CA LEU A 239 -14.94 -7.11 20.23
C LEU A 239 -14.42 -6.90 21.66
N MET A 240 -13.62 -7.84 22.15
CA MET A 240 -12.99 -7.72 23.45
C MET A 240 -12.00 -6.55 23.43
N THR A 241 -12.16 -5.60 24.36
CA THR A 241 -11.22 -4.48 24.46
C THR A 241 -9.98 -4.90 25.24
N ALA A 242 -8.89 -4.13 25.12
CA ALA A 242 -7.72 -4.30 25.98
C ALA A 242 -8.06 -4.16 27.48
N GLU A 243 -9.12 -3.41 27.82
CA GLU A 243 -9.62 -3.32 29.19
C GLU A 243 -10.31 -4.62 29.63
N SER A 244 -11.12 -5.22 28.75
CA SER A 244 -11.71 -6.54 29.01
C SER A 244 -10.64 -7.61 29.24
N PHE A 245 -9.47 -7.49 28.61
CA PHE A 245 -8.34 -8.38 28.86
C PHE A 245 -7.80 -8.28 30.30
N GLY A 246 -7.86 -7.10 30.92
CA GLY A 246 -7.47 -6.94 32.33
C GLY A 246 -8.43 -7.61 33.33
N ARG A 247 -9.58 -8.11 32.86
CA ARG A 247 -10.64 -8.70 33.68
C ARG A 247 -10.77 -10.22 33.53
N PHE A 248 -9.78 -10.88 32.92
CA PHE A 248 -9.77 -12.34 32.87
C PHE A 248 -9.62 -12.91 34.28
N GLU A 249 -10.66 -13.59 34.73
CA GLU A 249 -10.67 -14.38 35.97
C GLU A 249 -10.69 -15.85 35.58
N VAL A 250 -9.83 -16.64 36.23
CA VAL A 250 -9.83 -18.10 36.09
C VAL A 250 -10.42 -18.67 37.37
N GLU A 251 -11.60 -19.27 37.25
CA GLU A 251 -12.23 -20.01 38.33
C GLU A 251 -11.67 -21.44 38.36
N PHE A 252 -11.28 -21.91 39.53
CA PHE A 252 -10.83 -23.29 39.72
C PHE A 252 -11.74 -23.98 40.74
N ASP A 253 -11.93 -25.29 40.56
CA ASP A 253 -12.60 -26.10 41.57
C ASP A 253 -11.86 -26.05 42.91
N GLU A 254 -12.61 -26.08 44.02
CA GLU A 254 -12.06 -26.00 45.38
C GLU A 254 -11.00 -27.08 45.65
N GLU A 255 -11.11 -28.25 44.99
CA GLU A 255 -10.16 -29.36 45.09
C GLU A 255 -8.76 -29.00 44.54
N ILE A 256 -8.68 -28.17 43.51
CA ILE A 256 -7.41 -27.69 42.93
C ILE A 256 -6.75 -26.71 43.89
N PHE A 257 -7.54 -25.83 44.51
CA PHE A 257 -7.05 -24.88 45.51
C PHE A 257 -6.59 -25.54 46.81
N ALA A 258 -7.19 -26.68 47.18
CA ALA A 258 -6.81 -27.44 48.35
C ALA A 258 -5.40 -28.05 48.25
N SER A 259 -4.81 -28.14 47.06
CA SER A 259 -3.45 -28.65 46.83
C SER A 259 -2.50 -27.58 46.33
N PRO A 260 -1.62 -27.02 47.20
CA PRO A 260 -0.59 -26.06 46.81
C PRO A 260 0.36 -26.59 45.72
N GLU A 261 0.55 -27.91 45.65
CA GLU A 261 1.35 -28.56 44.62
C GLU A 261 0.68 -28.53 43.23
N MET A 262 -0.65 -28.47 43.15
CA MET A 262 -1.36 -28.35 41.88
C MET A 262 -1.34 -26.91 41.36
N ILE A 263 -1.54 -25.92 42.24
CA ILE A 263 -1.44 -24.50 41.89
C ILE A 263 -0.04 -24.17 41.37
N SER A 264 1.02 -24.66 42.03
CA SER A 264 2.41 -24.42 41.59
C SER A 264 2.78 -25.10 40.27
N LYS A 265 1.99 -26.08 39.82
CA LYS A 265 2.13 -26.72 38.51
C LYS A 265 1.27 -26.07 37.42
N LEU A 266 0.33 -25.21 37.81
CA LEU A 266 -0.52 -24.51 36.87
C LEU A 266 0.33 -23.53 36.06
N THR A 267 0.37 -23.75 34.74
CA THR A 267 1.01 -22.84 33.80
C THR A 267 -0.05 -22.40 32.80
N ALA A 268 -0.35 -21.11 32.78
CA ALA A 268 -1.22 -20.51 31.78
C ALA A 268 -0.37 -19.99 30.62
N PHE A 269 -0.75 -20.35 29.41
CA PHE A 269 -0.14 -19.83 28.19
C PHE A 269 -1.15 -18.92 27.49
N ILE A 270 -0.71 -17.70 27.19
CA ILE A 270 -1.49 -16.74 26.42
C ILE A 270 -0.80 -16.61 25.06
N GLY A 271 -1.50 -17.04 24.01
CA GLY A 271 -1.08 -16.88 22.64
C GLY A 271 -1.80 -15.70 22.03
N LEU A 272 -1.05 -14.69 21.59
CA LEU A 272 -1.58 -13.66 20.71
C LEU A 272 -1.24 -14.08 19.28
N ASN A 273 -2.29 -14.28 18.48
CA ASN A 273 -2.13 -14.54 17.07
C ASN A 273 -2.51 -13.28 16.31
N ASP A 274 -1.51 -12.71 15.63
CA ASP A 274 -1.72 -11.63 14.69
C ASP A 274 -2.29 -12.26 13.41
N VAL A 275 -3.49 -11.86 13.02
CA VAL A 275 -4.17 -12.34 11.80
C VAL A 275 -3.62 -11.62 10.57
N LYS A 276 -2.30 -11.51 10.52
CA LYS A 276 -1.59 -10.86 9.43
C LYS A 276 -1.98 -11.52 8.11
N ASP A 277 -2.44 -10.70 7.18
CA ASP A 277 -2.89 -11.10 5.85
C ASP A 277 -4.08 -12.10 5.85
N CYS A 278 -4.77 -12.33 6.98
CA CYS A 278 -5.93 -13.21 7.05
C CYS A 278 -7.01 -12.80 6.05
N PHE A 279 -7.18 -11.49 5.97
CA PHE A 279 -8.10 -10.86 5.05
C PHE A 279 -7.62 -11.03 3.60
N HIS A 280 -6.32 -11.01 3.32
CA HIS A 280 -5.91 -11.33 1.96
C HIS A 280 -6.27 -12.78 1.52
N ARG A 281 -6.69 -13.64 2.47
CA ARG A 281 -7.05 -15.05 2.27
C ARG A 281 -8.55 -15.37 2.31
N LEU A 282 -9.47 -14.40 2.36
CA LEU A 282 -10.91 -14.69 2.13
C LEU A 282 -11.37 -14.05 0.82
N ARG A 283 -12.13 -14.82 0.02
CA ARG A 283 -12.57 -14.33 -1.29
C ARG A 283 -13.98 -13.77 -1.24
N VAL A 284 -14.14 -12.51 -1.60
CA VAL A 284 -15.46 -11.89 -1.72
C VAL A 284 -16.15 -12.22 -3.06
N PRO A 285 -17.49 -12.22 -3.10
CA PRO A 285 -18.25 -12.34 -4.35
C PRO A 285 -17.91 -11.23 -5.35
N LEU A 286 -17.92 -11.57 -6.64
CA LEU A 286 -17.55 -10.63 -7.73
C LEU A 286 -18.40 -9.35 -7.72
N TRP A 287 -19.69 -9.45 -7.41
CA TRP A 287 -20.58 -8.28 -7.37
C TRP A 287 -20.13 -7.25 -6.33
N LEU A 288 -19.57 -7.71 -5.20
CA LEU A 288 -19.05 -6.87 -4.12
C LEU A 288 -17.68 -6.32 -4.48
N ALA A 289 -16.82 -7.16 -5.04
CA ALA A 289 -15.46 -6.79 -5.49
C ALA A 289 -15.49 -5.61 -6.47
N ARG A 290 -16.56 -5.47 -7.27
CA ARG A 290 -16.75 -4.35 -8.21
C ARG A 290 -16.67 -2.98 -7.54
N TYR A 291 -16.99 -2.85 -6.25
CA TYR A 291 -16.92 -1.57 -5.52
C TYR A 291 -15.49 -1.19 -5.11
N PHE A 292 -14.53 -2.12 -5.21
CA PHE A 292 -13.11 -1.95 -4.84
C PHE A 292 -12.21 -2.11 -6.06
N ALA A 293 -12.69 -1.59 -7.19
CA ALA A 293 -12.02 -1.69 -8.47
C ALA A 293 -10.88 -0.68 -8.58
N TRP A 294 -9.74 -1.16 -9.07
CA TRP A 294 -8.54 -0.38 -9.31
C TRP A 294 -8.61 0.37 -10.65
N GLU A 295 -7.61 1.20 -10.94
CA GLU A 295 -7.48 1.79 -12.28
C GLU A 295 -7.40 0.69 -13.36
N ALA A 296 -7.95 0.98 -14.53
CA ALA A 296 -7.98 -0.01 -15.60
C ALA A 296 -6.57 -0.30 -16.14
N VAL A 297 -6.27 -1.58 -16.38
CA VAL A 297 -4.99 -2.02 -16.96
C VAL A 297 -5.19 -2.66 -18.33
N PRO A 298 -4.23 -2.51 -19.27
CA PRO A 298 -4.30 -3.23 -20.54
C PRO A 298 -4.39 -4.75 -20.32
N ALA A 299 -5.30 -5.43 -21.01
CA ALA A 299 -5.50 -6.87 -20.86
C ALA A 299 -4.22 -7.69 -21.10
N LYS A 300 -3.38 -7.23 -22.03
CA LYS A 300 -2.05 -7.81 -22.31
C LYS A 300 -1.14 -7.83 -21.09
N THR A 301 -1.20 -6.82 -20.22
CA THR A 301 -0.37 -6.72 -19.02
C THR A 301 -0.59 -7.91 -18.10
N VAL A 302 -1.81 -8.44 -18.06
CA VAL A 302 -2.24 -9.52 -17.16
C VAL A 302 -2.58 -10.81 -17.91
N GLY A 303 -2.19 -10.92 -19.18
CA GLY A 303 -2.42 -12.13 -19.98
C GLY A 303 -3.89 -12.44 -20.30
N LEU A 304 -4.79 -11.46 -20.20
CA LEU A 304 -6.23 -11.60 -20.50
C LEU A 304 -6.60 -11.21 -21.93
N GLU A 305 -5.62 -10.93 -22.78
CA GLU A 305 -5.87 -10.60 -24.18
C GLU A 305 -6.46 -11.82 -24.91
N ASN A 306 -7.51 -11.58 -25.70
CA ASN A 306 -8.30 -12.60 -26.41
C ASN A 306 -9.03 -13.58 -25.49
N THR A 307 -9.40 -13.15 -24.28
CA THR A 307 -10.23 -13.93 -23.34
C THR A 307 -11.63 -13.32 -23.16
N TYR A 308 -12.48 -13.95 -22.36
CA TYR A 308 -13.79 -13.40 -21.99
C TYR A 308 -13.79 -12.99 -20.52
N VAL A 309 -14.18 -11.74 -20.25
CA VAL A 309 -14.35 -11.18 -18.90
C VAL A 309 -15.77 -10.65 -18.78
N ASP A 310 -16.51 -11.06 -17.74
CA ASP A 310 -17.96 -10.80 -17.59
C ASP A 310 -18.78 -11.15 -18.86
N GLY A 311 -18.44 -12.25 -19.53
CA GLY A 311 -19.10 -12.66 -20.78
C GLY A 311 -18.82 -11.77 -22.00
N LYS A 312 -17.95 -10.76 -21.87
CA LYS A 312 -17.50 -9.89 -22.98
C LYS A 312 -16.12 -10.30 -23.45
N PHE A 313 -15.94 -10.36 -24.77
CA PHE A 313 -14.63 -10.62 -25.36
C PHE A 313 -13.70 -9.42 -25.16
N VAL A 314 -12.49 -9.69 -24.65
CA VAL A 314 -11.45 -8.71 -24.34
C VAL A 314 -10.39 -8.80 -25.42
N GLY A 315 -10.51 -7.96 -26.45
CA GLY A 315 -9.56 -7.91 -27.56
C GLY A 315 -8.26 -7.16 -27.24
N PRO A 316 -7.37 -7.04 -28.25
CA PRO A 316 -6.17 -6.19 -28.17
C PRO A 316 -6.55 -4.74 -27.85
N GLY A 317 -5.94 -4.15 -26.83
CA GLY A 317 -6.20 -2.76 -26.43
C GLY A 317 -7.40 -2.55 -25.51
N TYR A 318 -8.10 -3.62 -25.11
CA TYR A 318 -9.08 -3.52 -24.03
C TYR A 318 -8.39 -3.30 -22.68
N TYR A 319 -9.05 -2.49 -21.85
CA TYR A 319 -8.66 -2.29 -20.46
C TYR A 319 -9.60 -3.10 -19.57
N THR A 320 -9.02 -3.94 -18.72
CA THR A 320 -9.73 -4.69 -17.70
C THR A 320 -9.54 -4.03 -16.35
N ILE A 321 -10.55 -4.12 -15.50
CA ILE A 321 -10.52 -3.49 -14.19
C ILE A 321 -10.27 -4.59 -13.17
N ALA A 322 -9.18 -4.44 -12.43
CA ALA A 322 -8.83 -5.32 -11.34
C ALA A 322 -9.72 -4.98 -10.13
N ALA A 323 -10.64 -5.86 -9.79
CA ALA A 323 -11.41 -5.80 -8.57
C ALA A 323 -10.60 -6.50 -7.46
N SER A 324 -10.25 -5.74 -6.42
CA SER A 324 -9.52 -6.27 -5.27
C SER A 324 -10.45 -7.00 -4.30
N LEU A 325 -9.88 -7.94 -3.54
CA LEU A 325 -10.64 -8.84 -2.70
C LEU A 325 -11.13 -8.24 -1.37
N TRP A 326 -10.89 -6.95 -1.04
CA TRP A 326 -11.17 -6.52 0.34
C TRP A 326 -11.75 -5.11 0.59
N PHE A 327 -12.41 -5.04 1.75
CA PHE A 327 -13.42 -4.11 2.22
C PHE A 327 -13.11 -3.64 3.66
N TYR A 328 -12.76 -2.37 3.89
CA TYR A 328 -12.27 -1.92 5.20
C TYR A 328 -13.36 -1.78 6.28
N MET A 329 -14.59 -1.41 5.91
CA MET A 329 -15.63 -1.05 6.90
C MET A 329 -16.41 -2.22 7.51
N TRP A 330 -16.59 -3.32 6.77
CA TRP A 330 -17.31 -4.51 7.22
C TRP A 330 -16.39 -5.60 7.76
N ASP A 331 -15.09 -5.34 7.71
CA ASP A 331 -14.06 -6.29 8.12
C ASP A 331 -14.25 -6.76 9.55
N ARG A 332 -14.41 -5.83 10.50
CA ARG A 332 -14.59 -6.16 11.92
C ARG A 332 -15.82 -7.03 12.18
N TYR A 333 -16.92 -6.79 11.44
CA TYR A 333 -18.13 -7.60 11.55
C TYR A 333 -17.90 -9.02 11.07
N LEU A 334 -17.38 -9.16 9.85
CA LEU A 334 -17.13 -10.45 9.22
C LEU A 334 -16.02 -11.23 9.95
N SER A 335 -15.01 -10.55 10.50
CA SER A 335 -13.94 -11.14 11.30
C SER A 335 -14.47 -11.75 12.58
N ALA A 336 -15.26 -10.98 13.32
CA ALA A 336 -15.82 -11.45 14.58
C ALA A 336 -16.73 -12.65 14.39
N ILE A 337 -17.46 -12.68 13.28
CA ILE A 337 -18.28 -13.82 12.90
C ILE A 337 -17.43 -15.00 12.45
N SER A 338 -16.43 -14.78 11.60
CA SER A 338 -15.52 -15.84 11.14
C SER A 338 -14.75 -16.47 12.29
N LEU A 339 -14.46 -15.74 13.37
CA LEU A 339 -13.81 -16.26 14.58
C LEU A 339 -14.72 -17.16 15.41
N SER A 340 -16.05 -17.03 15.24
CA SER A 340 -17.01 -17.96 15.84
C SER A 340 -17.14 -19.28 15.06
N VAL A 341 -16.63 -19.31 13.81
CA VAL A 341 -16.61 -20.49 12.95
C VAL A 341 -15.28 -21.23 13.17
N ASP A 342 -15.30 -22.56 13.05
CA ASP A 342 -14.19 -23.47 13.31
C ASP A 342 -12.86 -22.95 12.74
N LEU A 343 -12.02 -22.34 13.60
CA LEU A 343 -10.64 -21.94 13.31
C LEU A 343 -9.83 -23.09 12.68
N CYS A 344 -10.23 -24.33 12.96
CA CYS A 344 -9.73 -25.56 12.36
C CYS A 344 -9.80 -25.58 10.81
N MET A 345 -10.78 -24.89 10.21
CA MET A 345 -10.96 -24.84 8.75
C MET A 345 -10.02 -23.86 8.07
N LEU A 346 -9.68 -22.76 8.75
CA LEU A 346 -8.88 -21.68 8.17
C LEU A 346 -7.37 -21.95 8.25
N TRP A 347 -6.93 -22.75 9.23
CA TRP A 347 -5.50 -22.86 9.51
C TRP A 347 -5.04 -24.26 9.98
N PRO A 348 -4.97 -25.23 9.05
CA PRO A 348 -4.49 -26.58 9.37
C PRO A 348 -3.09 -26.60 10.02
N SER A 349 -2.20 -25.68 9.61
CA SER A 349 -0.85 -25.59 10.19
C SER A 349 -0.82 -25.07 11.62
N ILE A 350 -1.70 -24.14 12.00
CA ILE A 350 -1.84 -23.72 13.41
C ILE A 350 -2.33 -24.90 14.23
N MET A 351 -3.30 -25.67 13.74
CA MET A 351 -3.78 -26.85 14.46
C MET A 351 -2.70 -27.88 14.73
N GLU A 352 -1.71 -28.05 13.83
CA GLU A 352 -0.56 -28.92 14.09
C GLU A 352 0.36 -28.37 15.19
N GLU A 353 0.59 -27.06 15.23
CA GLU A 353 1.36 -26.42 16.31
C GLU A 353 0.60 -26.48 17.64
N LEU A 354 -0.71 -26.24 17.64
CA LEU A 354 -1.54 -26.27 18.84
C LEU A 354 -1.62 -27.67 19.46
N ARG A 355 -1.55 -28.74 18.65
CA ARG A 355 -1.48 -30.12 19.14
C ARG A 355 -0.22 -30.44 19.95
N ALA A 356 0.84 -29.64 19.81
CA ALA A 356 2.06 -29.82 20.59
C ALA A 356 1.95 -29.28 22.03
N PHE A 357 0.94 -28.46 22.33
CA PHE A 357 0.76 -27.86 23.66
C PHE A 357 0.08 -28.84 24.62
N LYS A 358 0.69 -28.98 25.81
CA LYS A 358 0.08 -29.69 26.96
C LYS A 358 -0.28 -28.65 28.03
N GLY A 359 -1.53 -28.21 28.06
CA GLY A 359 -2.02 -27.20 29.01
C GLY A 359 -3.31 -26.53 28.57
N ILE A 360 -3.72 -25.48 29.28
CA ILE A 360 -4.82 -24.60 28.90
C ILE A 360 -4.24 -23.50 28.00
N LEU A 361 -4.73 -23.41 26.77
CA LEU A 361 -4.35 -22.38 25.82
C LEU A 361 -5.49 -21.38 25.67
N PHE A 362 -5.20 -20.11 25.96
CA PHE A 362 -6.04 -19.00 25.56
C PHE A 362 -5.48 -18.45 24.24
N MET A 363 -6.22 -18.67 23.14
CA MET A 363 -5.88 -18.09 21.85
C MET A 363 -6.64 -16.79 21.66
N LEU A 364 -5.89 -15.71 21.55
CA LEU A 364 -6.42 -14.38 21.34
C LEU A 364 -6.13 -13.99 19.90
N VAL A 365 -7.19 -13.62 19.21
CA VAL A 365 -7.09 -13.02 17.90
C VAL A 365 -7.19 -11.52 18.09
N GLN A 366 -6.10 -10.82 17.82
CA GLN A 366 -6.06 -9.37 17.89
C GLN A 366 -5.80 -8.83 16.49
N ASP A 367 -6.77 -8.10 15.95
CA ASP A 367 -6.60 -7.33 14.74
C ASP A 367 -5.78 -6.07 15.06
N TRP A 368 -4.50 -6.07 14.66
CA TRP A 368 -3.69 -4.85 14.66
C TRP A 368 -3.67 -4.28 13.25
N TRP A 369 -4.14 -3.04 13.12
CA TRP A 369 -4.04 -2.23 11.91
C TRP A 369 -3.52 -0.84 12.25
#